data_AF-A0A556UF11-F1
#
_entry.id   AF-A0A556UF11-F1
#
_cell.length_a   1.000
_cell.length_b   1.000
_cell.length_c   1.000
_cell.angle_alpha   90.00
_cell.angle_beta   90.00
_cell.angle_gamma   90.00
#
_symmetry.space_group_name_H-M   'P 1'
#
loop_
_entity.id
_entity.type
_entity.pdbx_description
1 polymer ?
#
loop_
_entity_poly.entity_id
_entity_poly.type
_entity_poly.pdbx_seq_one_letter_code
_entity_poly.pdbx_strand_id
1 'polypeptide(L)'
;MNRRRGFWIYAFITALILFLARINLPELTLNKMQVVNFGLISRPLRVALLNANVIFFDYASIIFARSEADSIESFLHFRKVGFVKRWKAFDKNFFEYLIPVIIIHMFLYNSRNWIISLEILAGFIIMWIVLVGLPMYRLPNWIRYVLVAVVIGIFRVLV
;
A
#
# COMPACT_ATOMS: atom_id res chain seq x y z
N MET A 1 -16.56 -5.78 13.23
CA MET A 1 -15.17 -6.28 13.13
C MET A 1 -14.21 -5.12 13.36
N ASN A 2 -13.16 -5.25 14.18
CA ASN A 2 -12.17 -4.19 14.38
C ASN A 2 -11.51 -3.86 13.03
N ARG A 3 -11.48 -2.58 12.61
CA ARG A 3 -10.96 -2.13 11.29
C ARG A 3 -9.55 -2.69 11.02
N ARG A 4 -8.71 -2.72 12.06
CA ARG A 4 -7.38 -3.34 12.05
C ARG A 4 -7.40 -4.81 11.69
N ARG A 5 -8.22 -5.61 12.39
CA ARG A 5 -8.36 -7.05 12.10
C ARG A 5 -8.86 -7.27 10.68
N GLY A 6 -9.80 -6.44 10.22
CA GLY A 6 -10.28 -6.49 8.82
C GLY A 6 -9.16 -6.24 7.81
N PHE A 7 -8.32 -5.23 8.04
CA PHE A 7 -7.17 -4.95 7.18
C PHE A 7 -6.14 -6.08 7.19
N TRP A 8 -5.80 -6.63 8.35
CA TRP A 8 -4.86 -7.76 8.45
C TRP A 8 -5.38 -9.02 7.76
N ILE A 9 -6.68 -9.31 7.85
CA ILE A 9 -7.30 -10.40 7.10
C ILE A 9 -7.20 -10.12 5.59
N TYR A 10 -7.48 -8.89 5.16
CA TYR A 10 -7.36 -8.51 3.76
C TYR A 10 -5.92 -8.61 3.25
N ALA A 11 -4.93 -8.18 4.05
CA ALA A 11 -3.51 -8.35 3.75
C ALA A 11 -3.12 -9.82 3.63
N PHE A 12 -3.59 -10.66 4.55
CA PHE A 12 -3.35 -12.10 4.51
C PHE A 12 -3.92 -12.75 3.24
N ILE A 13 -5.17 -12.41 2.88
CA ILE A 13 -5.81 -12.88 1.64
C ILE A 13 -5.01 -12.42 0.41
N THR A 14 -4.58 -11.15 0.39
CA THR A 14 -3.78 -10.59 -0.70
C THR A 14 -2.44 -11.31 -0.84
N ALA A 15 -1.75 -11.55 0.28
CA ALA A 15 -0.51 -12.32 0.30
C ALA A 15 -0.71 -13.76 -0.20
N LEU A 16 -1.80 -14.43 0.21
CA LEU A 16 -2.13 -15.77 -0.26
C LEU A 16 -2.37 -15.81 -1.78
N ILE A 17 -3.10 -14.81 -2.32
CA ILE A 17 -3.33 -14.67 -3.77
C ILE A 17 -2.00 -14.51 -4.51
N LEU A 18 -1.11 -13.65 -4.02
CA LEU A 18 0.21 -13.43 -4.64
C LEU A 18 1.11 -14.66 -4.54
N PHE A 19 1.10 -15.35 -3.41
CA PHE A 19 1.85 -16.59 -3.22
C PHE A 19 1.38 -17.69 -4.19
N LEU A 20 0.06 -17.90 -4.29
CA LEU A 20 -0.51 -18.85 -5.25
C LEU A 20 -0.24 -18.44 -6.69
N ALA A 21 -0.26 -17.14 -6.99
CA ALA A 21 0.11 -16.64 -8.31
C ALA A 21 1.58 -16.96 -8.65
N ARG A 22 2.50 -16.82 -7.69
CA ARG A 22 3.93 -17.13 -7.88
C ARG A 22 4.20 -18.61 -8.11
N ILE A 23 3.42 -19.50 -7.50
CA ILE A 23 3.53 -20.96 -7.72
C ILE A 23 3.00 -21.34 -9.10
N ASN A 24 1.83 -20.80 -9.48
CA ASN A 24 1.09 -21.25 -10.65
C ASN A 24 1.43 -20.48 -11.94
N LEU A 25 2.09 -19.33 -11.84
CA LEU A 25 2.60 -18.57 -12.98
C LEU A 25 4.13 -18.73 -13.00
N PRO A 26 4.73 -19.26 -14.09
CA PRO A 26 6.19 -19.39 -14.18
C PRO A 26 6.84 -18.03 -13.97
N GLU A 27 8.03 -18.01 -13.33
CA GLU A 27 8.78 -16.79 -13.00
C GLU A 27 8.69 -15.78 -14.15
N LEU A 28 7.94 -14.72 -13.89
CA LEU A 28 7.71 -13.68 -14.86
C LEU A 28 9.06 -12.97 -15.03
N THR A 29 9.64 -13.07 -16.23
CA THR A 29 10.80 -12.28 -16.63
C THR A 29 10.52 -10.79 -16.42
N LEU A 30 11.54 -9.93 -16.29
CA LEU A 30 11.39 -8.51 -15.92
C LEU A 30 10.22 -7.81 -16.63
N ASN A 31 10.15 -7.92 -17.95
CA ASN A 31 9.07 -7.35 -18.78
C ASN A 31 7.70 -7.87 -18.38
N LYS A 32 7.60 -9.11 -17.91
CA LYS A 32 6.35 -9.72 -17.50
C LYS A 32 5.92 -9.33 -16.07
N MET A 33 6.83 -8.93 -15.18
CA MET A 33 6.47 -8.32 -13.90
C MET A 33 5.99 -6.88 -14.08
N GLN A 34 6.61 -6.11 -14.97
CA GLN A 34 6.06 -4.82 -15.40
C GLN A 34 4.71 -4.99 -16.10
N VAL A 35 4.50 -6.09 -16.84
CA VAL A 35 3.18 -6.46 -17.37
C VAL A 35 2.22 -6.90 -16.27
N VAL A 36 2.64 -7.48 -15.14
CA VAL A 36 1.78 -7.59 -13.93
C VAL A 36 1.33 -6.22 -13.48
N ASN A 37 2.15 -5.19 -13.64
CA ASN A 37 1.70 -3.81 -13.43
C ASN A 37 0.89 -3.23 -14.64
N PHE A 38 0.79 -3.88 -15.83
CA PHE A 38 0.22 -3.25 -17.06
C PHE A 38 -0.52 -4.09 -18.16
N GLY A 39 -0.78 -5.40 -18.07
CA GLY A 39 -1.10 -6.21 -19.26
C GLY A 39 -2.57 -6.47 -19.64
N LEU A 40 -2.91 -6.45 -20.95
CA LEU A 40 -4.14 -6.97 -21.60
C LEU A 40 -3.88 -8.14 -22.61
N ILE A 41 -4.79 -9.15 -22.69
CA ILE A 41 -4.92 -10.39 -23.58
C ILE A 41 -4.79 -11.82 -22.94
N SER A 42 -5.82 -12.34 -22.23
CA SER A 42 -5.96 -13.70 -21.59
C SER A 42 -5.05 -14.04 -20.37
N ARG A 43 -3.76 -14.34 -20.52
CA ARG A 43 -2.74 -14.34 -19.42
C ARG A 43 -2.63 -12.97 -18.70
N PRO A 44 -2.54 -11.86 -19.45
CA PRO A 44 -2.70 -10.49 -19.01
C PRO A 44 -4.00 -10.21 -18.25
N LEU A 45 -5.12 -10.91 -18.47
CA LEU A 45 -6.31 -10.69 -17.63
C LEU A 45 -6.04 -11.11 -16.18
N ARG A 46 -5.38 -12.26 -15.96
CA ARG A 46 -4.99 -12.72 -14.61
C ARG A 46 -3.99 -11.76 -13.96
N VAL A 47 -3.05 -11.28 -14.76
CA VAL A 47 -2.02 -10.30 -14.45
C VAL A 47 -2.65 -8.93 -14.11
N ALA A 48 -3.63 -8.45 -14.87
CA ALA A 48 -4.39 -7.23 -14.61
C ALA A 48 -5.23 -7.33 -13.35
N LEU A 49 -5.83 -8.49 -13.07
CA LEU A 49 -6.56 -8.73 -11.82
C LEU A 49 -5.61 -8.74 -10.60
N LEU A 50 -4.42 -9.32 -10.74
CA LEU A 50 -3.38 -9.25 -9.70
C LEU A 50 -2.93 -7.81 -9.47
N ASN A 51 -2.74 -7.05 -10.54
CA ASN A 51 -2.44 -5.62 -10.45
C ASN A 51 -3.53 -4.84 -9.72
N ALA A 52 -4.78 -5.02 -10.15
CA ALA A 52 -5.91 -4.33 -9.58
C ALA A 52 -6.05 -4.64 -8.09
N ASN A 53 -5.81 -5.90 -7.70
CA ASN A 53 -5.78 -6.29 -6.29
C ASN A 53 -4.66 -5.57 -5.53
N VAL A 54 -3.46 -5.51 -6.09
CA VAL A 54 -2.31 -4.84 -5.47
C VAL A 54 -2.51 -3.31 -5.39
N ILE A 55 -3.01 -2.66 -6.44
CA ILE A 55 -3.37 -1.24 -6.44
C ILE A 55 -4.43 -0.95 -5.38
N PHE A 56 -5.47 -1.79 -5.31
CA PHE A 56 -6.53 -1.66 -4.31
C PHE A 56 -5.96 -1.86 -2.89
N PHE A 57 -5.02 -2.78 -2.74
CA PHE A 57 -4.31 -3.00 -1.48
C PHE A 57 -3.52 -1.77 -1.04
N ASP A 58 -2.72 -1.17 -1.93
CA ASP A 58 -1.96 0.05 -1.64
C ASP A 58 -2.89 1.18 -1.20
N TYR A 59 -3.94 1.39 -1.97
CA TYR A 59 -4.94 2.42 -1.72
C TYR A 59 -5.61 2.23 -0.36
N ALA A 60 -6.07 1.00 -0.07
CA ALA A 60 -6.67 0.66 1.20
C ALA A 60 -5.68 0.89 2.36
N SER A 61 -4.43 0.46 2.23
CA SER A 61 -3.41 0.59 3.28
C SER A 61 -3.18 2.05 3.68
N ILE A 62 -3.10 2.96 2.70
CA ILE A 62 -2.89 4.39 2.93
C ILE A 62 -4.15 5.01 3.54
N ILE A 63 -5.34 4.66 3.05
CA ILE A 63 -6.59 5.22 3.57
C ILE A 63 -6.87 4.79 5.00
N PHE A 64 -6.69 3.51 5.33
CA PHE A 64 -6.91 3.02 6.69
C PHE A 64 -5.92 3.67 7.67
N ALA A 65 -4.63 3.73 7.30
CA ALA A 65 -3.62 4.40 8.12
C ALA A 65 -3.97 5.86 8.40
N ARG A 66 -4.40 6.60 7.38
CA ARG A 66 -4.79 8.01 7.50
C ARG A 66 -6.07 8.20 8.30
N SER A 67 -7.09 7.38 8.08
CA SER A 67 -8.35 7.50 8.83
C SER A 67 -8.13 7.27 10.33
N GLU A 68 -7.28 6.32 10.71
CA GLU A 68 -6.94 6.11 12.12
C GLU A 68 -6.11 7.28 12.67
N ALA A 69 -5.10 7.73 11.91
CA ALA A 69 -4.29 8.90 12.25
C ALA A 69 -5.14 10.16 12.50
N ASP A 70 -6.05 10.50 11.58
CA ASP A 70 -6.95 11.67 11.69
C ASP A 70 -7.85 11.57 12.95
N SER A 71 -8.41 10.38 13.22
CA SER A 71 -9.26 10.16 14.40
C SER A 71 -8.52 10.33 15.72
N ILE A 72 -7.24 9.94 15.73
CA ILE A 72 -6.37 10.07 16.90
C ILE A 72 -5.91 11.51 17.04
N GLU A 73 -5.55 12.18 15.95
CA GLU A 73 -5.14 13.58 15.96
C GLU A 73 -6.26 14.48 16.49
N SER A 74 -7.47 14.32 15.98
CA SER A 74 -8.66 15.04 16.45
C SER A 74 -8.90 14.78 17.94
N PHE A 75 -8.89 13.52 18.38
CA PHE A 75 -9.02 13.17 19.80
C PHE A 75 -7.92 13.81 20.68
N LEU A 76 -6.67 13.78 20.23
CA LEU A 76 -5.52 14.34 20.95
C LEU A 76 -5.57 15.87 21.01
N HIS A 77 -6.10 16.52 19.97
CA HIS A 77 -6.35 17.96 19.93
C HIS A 77 -7.37 18.36 20.99
N PHE A 78 -8.51 17.66 21.07
CA PHE A 78 -9.52 17.88 22.10
C PHE A 78 -8.97 17.70 23.52
N ARG A 79 -8.04 16.77 23.74
CA ARG A 79 -7.46 16.48 25.06
C ARG A 79 -6.14 17.20 25.38
N LYS A 80 -5.62 18.04 24.48
CA LYS A 80 -4.32 18.77 24.62
C LYS A 80 -3.17 17.89 25.14
N VAL A 81 -2.93 16.75 24.50
CA VAL A 81 -1.87 15.82 24.95
C VAL A 81 -0.47 16.26 24.47
N GLY A 82 0.56 16.08 25.29
CA GLY A 82 1.96 16.40 24.96
C GLY A 82 2.48 15.67 23.71
N PHE A 83 3.42 16.30 23.00
CA PHE A 83 3.95 15.86 21.69
C PHE A 83 4.41 14.40 21.65
N VAL A 84 5.14 13.93 22.67
CA VAL A 84 5.66 12.54 22.76
C VAL A 84 4.54 11.50 22.73
N LYS A 85 3.42 11.76 23.41
CA LYS A 85 2.27 10.85 23.43
C LYS A 85 1.51 10.86 22.10
N ARG A 86 1.47 12.02 21.42
CA ARG A 86 0.93 12.11 20.05
C ARG A 86 1.78 11.28 19.10
N TRP A 87 3.09 11.51 19.09
CA TRP A 87 4.02 10.76 18.25
C TRP A 87 3.90 9.24 18.45
N LYS A 88 3.92 8.74 19.70
CA LYS A 88 3.76 7.30 19.97
C LYS A 88 2.44 6.70 19.46
N ALA A 89 1.35 7.46 19.49
CA ALA A 89 0.06 7.01 18.98
C ALA A 89 0.04 6.97 17.44
N PHE A 90 0.65 7.96 16.80
CA PHE A 90 0.82 8.00 15.34
C PHE A 90 1.74 6.89 14.84
N ASP A 91 2.92 6.76 15.46
CA ASP A 91 3.98 5.81 15.10
C ASP A 91 3.49 4.36 15.12
N LYS A 92 2.71 3.99 16.15
CA LYS A 92 2.13 2.66 16.26
C LYS A 92 1.23 2.32 15.07
N ASN A 93 0.37 3.24 14.64
CA ASN A 93 -0.54 2.96 13.53
C ASN A 93 0.17 3.08 12.19
N PHE A 94 1.14 3.98 12.08
CA PHE A 94 1.98 4.13 10.92
C PHE A 94 2.62 2.78 10.55
N PHE A 95 3.34 2.16 11.49
CA PHE A 95 3.96 0.86 11.25
C PHE A 95 2.97 -0.29 11.09
N GLU A 96 1.82 -0.26 11.79
CA GLU A 96 0.81 -1.32 11.70
C GLU A 96 0.27 -1.52 10.27
N TYR A 97 0.15 -0.44 9.49
CA TYR A 97 -0.30 -0.51 8.08
C TYR A 97 0.86 -0.63 7.08
N LEU A 98 2.05 -0.13 7.42
CA LEU A 98 3.25 -0.23 6.57
C LEU A 98 3.81 -1.65 6.50
N ILE A 99 3.81 -2.40 7.60
CA ILE A 99 4.37 -3.76 7.64
C ILE A 99 3.70 -4.68 6.59
N PRO A 100 2.36 -4.76 6.51
CA PRO A 100 1.67 -5.53 5.47
C PRO A 100 2.02 -5.09 4.04
N VAL A 101 2.21 -3.78 3.80
CA VAL A 101 2.64 -3.25 2.51
C VAL A 101 4.01 -3.81 2.14
N ILE A 102 4.97 -3.76 3.06
CA ILE A 102 6.32 -4.31 2.82
C ILE A 102 6.23 -5.81 2.49
N ILE A 103 5.48 -6.57 3.29
CA ILE A 103 5.32 -8.03 3.09
C ILE A 103 4.76 -8.34 1.70
N ILE A 104 3.68 -7.64 1.31
CA ILE A 104 3.04 -7.85 0.01
C ILE A 104 3.97 -7.51 -1.15
N HIS A 105 4.76 -6.44 -1.03
CA HIS A 105 5.72 -6.06 -2.06
C HIS A 105 6.94 -6.99 -2.10
N MET A 106 7.31 -7.65 -1.00
CA MET A 106 8.33 -8.71 -1.05
C MET A 106 7.90 -9.92 -1.90
N PHE A 107 6.60 -10.19 -2.05
CA PHE A 107 6.15 -11.23 -2.98
C PHE A 107 6.33 -10.86 -4.46
N LEU A 108 6.50 -9.58 -4.75
CA LEU A 108 6.83 -9.05 -6.08
C LEU A 108 8.35 -9.04 -6.35
N TYR A 109 9.17 -9.44 -5.37
CA TYR A 109 10.62 -9.49 -5.51
C TYR A 109 11.07 -10.58 -6.49
N ASN A 110 11.94 -10.20 -7.43
CA ASN A 110 12.56 -11.10 -8.38
C ASN A 110 14.08 -11.15 -8.20
N SER A 111 14.61 -12.35 -7.95
CA SER A 111 16.03 -12.60 -7.71
C SER A 111 16.92 -12.21 -8.89
N ARG A 112 16.41 -12.26 -10.13
CA ARG A 112 17.18 -11.89 -11.32
C ARG A 112 17.38 -10.38 -11.47
N ASN A 113 16.53 -9.56 -10.86
CA ASN A 113 16.57 -8.10 -10.96
C ASN A 113 16.35 -7.44 -9.59
N TRP A 114 17.11 -7.91 -8.61
CA TRP A 114 16.95 -7.55 -7.22
C TRP A 114 17.08 -6.04 -6.97
N ILE A 115 17.97 -5.35 -7.69
CA ILE A 115 18.19 -3.89 -7.59
C ILE A 115 16.90 -3.14 -7.92
N ILE A 116 16.30 -3.45 -9.07
CA ILE A 116 15.06 -2.81 -9.51
C ILE A 116 13.92 -3.14 -8.53
N SER A 117 13.79 -4.39 -8.08
CA SER A 117 12.79 -4.74 -7.07
C SER A 117 12.95 -3.96 -5.76
N LEU A 118 14.18 -3.66 -5.34
CA LEU A 118 14.46 -2.82 -4.16
C LEU A 118 14.15 -1.34 -4.41
N GLU A 119 14.47 -0.80 -5.60
CA GLU A 119 14.13 0.58 -5.96
C GLU A 119 12.62 0.80 -5.97
N ILE A 120 11.86 -0.17 -6.50
CA ILE A 120 10.40 -0.15 -6.50
C ILE A 120 9.86 -0.17 -5.06
N LEU A 121 10.39 -1.05 -4.21
CA LEU A 121 10.00 -1.13 -2.80
C LEU A 121 10.32 0.18 -2.06
N ALA A 122 11.49 0.75 -2.30
CA ALA A 122 11.90 2.03 -1.71
C ALA A 122 10.98 3.16 -2.16
N GLY A 123 10.64 3.23 -3.45
CA GLY A 123 9.67 4.19 -3.97
C GLY A 123 8.28 4.04 -3.34
N PHE A 124 7.82 2.81 -3.13
CA PHE A 124 6.58 2.53 -2.39
C PHE A 124 6.62 3.04 -0.95
N ILE A 125 7.71 2.77 -0.23
CA ILE A 125 7.89 3.23 1.16
C ILE A 125 7.89 4.76 1.21
N ILE A 126 8.62 5.42 0.31
CA ILE A 126 8.66 6.89 0.24
C ILE A 126 7.26 7.45 -0.05
N MET A 127 6.57 6.92 -1.05
CA MET A 127 5.21 7.34 -1.39
C MET A 127 4.28 7.16 -0.19
N TRP A 128 4.37 6.05 0.52
CA TRP A 128 3.55 5.77 1.69
C TRP A 128 3.85 6.75 2.84
N ILE A 129 5.13 7.02 3.14
CA ILE A 129 5.54 8.02 4.14
C ILE A 129 4.99 9.40 3.79
N VAL A 130 5.07 9.81 2.52
CA VAL A 130 4.57 11.11 2.05
C VAL A 130 3.04 11.16 2.17
N LEU A 131 2.32 10.15 1.71
CA LEU A 131 0.85 10.18 1.66
C LEU A 131 0.20 10.02 3.04
N VAL A 132 0.83 9.26 3.95
CA VAL A 132 0.33 9.04 5.33
C VAL A 132 0.87 10.08 6.31
N GLY A 133 2.13 10.49 6.16
CA GLY A 133 2.80 11.45 7.05
C GLY A 133 2.46 12.92 6.77
N LEU A 134 2.03 13.27 5.54
CA LEU A 134 1.60 14.64 5.26
C LEU A 134 0.21 14.92 5.88
N PRO A 135 0.05 16.05 6.59
CA PRO A 135 -1.20 16.43 7.21
C PRO A 135 -2.21 16.96 6.19
N MET A 136 -2.78 16.09 5.35
CA MET A 136 -3.83 16.51 4.42
C MET A 136 -5.23 16.56 5.05
N TYR A 137 -5.35 16.57 6.38
CA TYR A 137 -6.64 16.76 7.10
C TYR A 137 -7.37 18.05 6.69
N ARG A 138 -6.66 19.04 6.13
CA ARG A 138 -7.22 20.30 5.65
C ARG A 138 -8.02 20.15 4.35
N LEU A 139 -7.84 19.04 3.65
CA LEU A 139 -8.58 18.75 2.43
C LEU A 139 -9.86 17.96 2.75
N PRO A 140 -10.97 18.21 2.03
CA PRO A 140 -12.13 17.35 2.06
C PRO A 140 -11.77 15.89 1.80
N ASN A 141 -12.43 14.95 2.50
CA ASN A 141 -12.15 13.52 2.41
C ASN A 141 -12.10 13.00 0.97
N TRP A 142 -13.02 13.43 0.11
CA TRP A 142 -13.08 13.02 -1.29
C TRP A 142 -11.86 13.49 -2.10
N ILE A 143 -11.38 14.72 -1.90
CA ILE A 143 -10.18 15.24 -2.58
C ILE A 143 -8.95 14.41 -2.19
N ARG A 144 -8.84 14.07 -0.91
CA ARG A 144 -7.72 13.25 -0.40
C ARG A 144 -7.71 11.87 -1.02
N TYR A 145 -8.87 11.22 -1.10
CA TYR A 145 -9.01 9.90 -1.68
C TYR A 145 -8.68 9.90 -3.18
N VAL A 146 -9.18 10.89 -3.91
CA VAL A 146 -8.83 11.08 -5.33
C VAL A 146 -7.33 11.32 -5.49
N LEU A 147 -6.71 12.19 -4.68
CA LEU A 147 -5.27 12.45 -4.74
C LEU A 147 -4.44 11.18 -4.47
N VAL A 148 -4.80 10.41 -3.44
CA VAL A 148 -4.12 9.13 -3.14
C VAL A 148 -4.26 8.17 -4.30
N ALA A 149 -5.46 8.00 -4.86
CA ALA A 149 -5.69 7.13 -6.01
C ALA A 149 -4.88 7.58 -7.24
N VAL A 150 -4.83 8.89 -7.51
CA VAL A 150 -4.07 9.47 -8.63
C VAL A 150 -2.57 9.27 -8.43
N VAL A 151 -2.03 9.55 -7.25
CA VAL A 151 -0.59 9.38 -6.97
C VAL A 151 -0.19 7.91 -7.05
N ILE A 152 -0.97 7.00 -6.48
CA ILE A 152 -0.71 5.55 -6.59
C ILE A 152 -0.80 5.13 -8.06
N GLY A 153 -1.82 5.59 -8.79
CA GLY A 153 -1.99 5.28 -10.20
C GLY A 153 -0.82 5.75 -11.05
N ILE A 154 -0.40 7.00 -10.90
CA ILE A 154 0.76 7.56 -11.61
C ILE A 154 2.04 6.81 -11.23
N PHE A 155 2.28 6.58 -9.94
CA PHE A 155 3.48 5.90 -9.48
C PHE A 155 3.54 4.47 -10.02
N ARG A 156 2.41 3.75 -9.99
CA ARG A 156 2.29 2.42 -10.59
C ARG A 156 2.54 2.46 -12.09
N VAL A 157 2.18 3.53 -12.81
CA VAL A 157 2.46 3.75 -14.25
C VAL A 157 3.93 4.02 -14.56
N LEU A 158 4.64 4.66 -13.65
CA LEU A 158 6.05 5.02 -13.84
C LEU A 158 7.03 3.88 -13.51
N VAL A 159 6.56 2.79 -12.92
CA VAL A 159 7.35 1.70 -12.34
C VAL A 159 7.12 0.35 -13.04
#